data_AF-A0A453BL31-F1
#
_entry.id   AF-A0A453BL31-F1
#
_cell.length_a   1.000
_cell.length_b   1.000
_cell.length_c   1.000
_cell.angle_alpha   90.00
_cell.angle_beta   90.00
_cell.angle_gamma   90.00
#
_symmetry.space_group_name_H-M   'P 1'
#
loop_
_entity.id
_entity.type
_entity.pdbx_description
1 polymer ?
#
loop_
_entity_poly.entity_id
_entity_poly.type
_entity_poly.pdbx_seq_one_letter_code
_entity_poly.pdbx_strand_id
1 'polypeptide(L)'
;LFADVVPKTAENFRALCTGEKGLGESTKKPLYFKGTHIHRIIPGFMAQAGDFSRGDGRGGESIYGGKFPDENFKLKHDQPGILSMANSGENTNGSQFFITFKAVPHLDGKHVVFGKVLNGKALLKKLEALGSESGKPTCPVKIVDCGEASNIDTQNQLHGEKEKKLKRAVEYNDFDAGGRIKTKKTSSVDKRRKKRKNYCSDSYSSETSDSQSYSSDSGSESQSYSSASSDTSSSSDHRHKRRKGSKKVKRKPAKRKSSH
;
A
#
# COMPACT_ATOMS: atom_id res chain seq x y z
N LEU A 1 -17.79 6.87 6.77
CA LEU A 1 -17.53 5.59 7.48
C LEU A 1 -18.88 4.91 7.71
N PHE A 2 -18.94 3.60 7.86
CA PHE A 2 -20.20 2.86 8.09
C PHE A 2 -20.56 2.79 9.58
N ALA A 3 -20.67 3.97 10.22
CA ALA A 3 -20.94 4.09 11.66
C ALA A 3 -22.34 3.59 12.08
N ASP A 4 -23.24 3.45 11.10
CA ASP A 4 -24.55 2.81 11.19
C ASP A 4 -24.48 1.28 11.34
N VAL A 5 -23.41 0.64 10.82
CA VAL A 5 -23.23 -0.82 10.84
C VAL A 5 -22.17 -1.26 11.86
N VAL A 6 -21.13 -0.45 12.05
CA VAL A 6 -19.96 -0.71 12.91
C VAL A 6 -19.53 0.58 13.63
N PRO A 7 -20.34 1.10 14.58
CA PRO A 7 -20.11 2.37 15.25
C PRO A 7 -18.77 2.46 16.00
N LYS A 8 -18.33 1.40 16.71
CA LYS A 8 -17.05 1.43 17.45
C LYS A 8 -15.86 1.43 16.50
N THR A 9 -15.92 0.61 15.45
CA THR A 9 -14.85 0.52 14.45
C THR A 9 -14.72 1.83 13.67
N ALA A 10 -15.86 2.46 13.34
CA ALA A 10 -15.90 3.77 12.71
C ALA A 10 -15.40 4.90 13.63
N GLU A 11 -15.83 4.97 14.89
CA GLU A 11 -15.38 5.98 15.85
C GLU A 11 -13.87 5.86 16.15
N ASN A 12 -13.36 4.64 16.30
CA ASN A 12 -11.92 4.39 16.43
C ASN A 12 -11.13 5.00 15.26
N PHE A 13 -11.55 4.73 14.01
CA PHE A 13 -10.86 5.29 12.85
C PHE A 13 -11.04 6.81 12.73
N ARG A 14 -12.23 7.35 12.97
CA ARG A 14 -12.52 8.80 12.94
C ARG A 14 -11.64 9.55 13.93
N ALA A 15 -11.58 9.09 15.18
CA ALA A 15 -10.77 9.68 16.23
C ALA A 15 -9.25 9.55 15.98
N LEU A 16 -8.80 8.44 15.36
CA LEU A 16 -7.42 8.30 14.88
C LEU A 16 -7.12 9.21 13.67
N CYS A 17 -8.12 9.60 12.89
CA CYS A 17 -7.99 10.63 11.85
C CYS A 17 -7.93 12.05 12.41
N THR A 18 -8.56 12.36 13.54
CA THR A 18 -8.54 13.71 14.16
C THR A 18 -7.40 13.90 15.17
N GLY A 19 -6.92 12.83 15.83
CA GLY A 19 -5.92 12.90 16.90
C GLY A 19 -6.49 13.31 18.27
N GLU A 20 -7.81 13.50 18.38
CA GLU A 20 -8.49 14.12 19.52
C GLU A 20 -8.34 13.38 20.86
N LYS A 21 -8.05 12.07 20.83
CA LYS A 21 -7.97 11.22 22.03
C LYS A 21 -6.59 11.28 22.73
N GLY A 22 -5.66 12.11 22.26
CA GLY A 22 -4.38 12.34 22.91
C GLY A 22 -3.40 11.17 22.78
N LEU A 23 -2.84 10.70 23.90
CA LEU A 23 -1.83 9.63 23.92
C LEU A 23 -2.47 8.26 24.19
N GLY A 24 -2.06 7.26 23.41
CA GLY A 24 -2.49 5.87 23.57
C GLY A 24 -1.96 5.23 24.86
N GLU A 25 -2.79 4.38 25.47
CA GLU A 25 -2.50 3.83 26.80
C GLU A 25 -1.29 2.89 26.82
N SER A 26 -1.14 2.03 25.81
CA SER A 26 -0.11 0.99 25.77
C SER A 26 1.21 1.50 25.18
N THR A 27 1.12 2.35 24.15
CA THR A 27 2.25 2.82 23.34
C THR A 27 2.82 4.16 23.81
N LYS A 28 2.04 4.92 24.61
CA LYS A 28 2.33 6.30 25.04
C LYS A 28 2.65 7.27 23.88
N LYS A 29 2.17 6.97 22.67
CA LYS A 29 2.30 7.80 21.47
C LYS A 29 0.94 8.39 21.07
N PRO A 30 0.90 9.49 20.29
CA PRO A 30 -0.36 10.09 19.86
C PRO A 30 -1.24 9.11 19.08
N LEU A 31 -2.53 9.05 19.44
CA LEU A 31 -3.58 8.31 18.74
C LEU A 31 -3.96 9.05 17.45
N TYR A 32 -3.02 9.19 16.50
CA TYR A 32 -3.17 10.05 15.33
C TYR A 32 -2.47 9.46 14.10
N PHE A 33 -3.18 9.41 12.96
CA PHE A 33 -2.62 8.92 11.69
C PHE A 33 -1.70 9.92 10.97
N LYS A 34 -1.67 11.20 11.37
CA LYS A 34 -0.81 12.21 10.74
C LYS A 34 0.66 11.87 10.96
N GLY A 35 1.41 11.82 9.87
CA GLY A 35 2.82 11.44 9.84
C GLY A 35 3.08 9.93 9.84
N THR A 36 2.05 9.07 9.84
CA THR A 36 2.23 7.61 9.80
C THR A 36 2.53 7.09 8.40
N HIS A 37 3.10 5.89 8.29
CA HIS A 37 3.51 5.30 7.02
C HIS A 37 2.55 4.21 6.55
N ILE A 38 2.34 4.16 5.23
CA ILE A 38 1.72 3.02 4.55
C ILE A 38 2.81 1.98 4.38
N HIS A 39 3.01 1.17 5.43
CA HIS A 39 4.18 0.30 5.59
C HIS A 39 4.14 -0.96 4.72
N ARG A 40 2.98 -1.30 4.14
CA ARG A 40 2.82 -2.48 3.28
C ARG A 40 1.83 -2.21 2.13
N ILE A 41 2.23 -2.49 0.90
CA ILE A 41 1.42 -2.34 -0.33
C ILE A 41 1.70 -3.55 -1.23
N ILE A 42 0.66 -4.33 -1.52
CA ILE A 42 0.72 -5.48 -2.44
C ILE A 42 -0.14 -5.15 -3.68
N PRO A 43 0.45 -5.01 -4.88
CA PRO A 43 -0.28 -4.74 -6.11
C PRO A 43 -1.36 -5.80 -6.38
N GLY A 44 -2.52 -5.39 -6.89
CA GLY A 44 -3.65 -6.29 -7.12
C GLY A 44 -4.23 -6.91 -5.84
N PHE A 45 -3.94 -6.38 -4.65
CA PHE A 45 -4.50 -6.84 -3.38
C PHE A 45 -4.96 -5.68 -2.48
N MET A 46 -4.04 -5.02 -1.77
CA MET A 46 -4.35 -3.94 -0.83
C MET A 46 -3.13 -3.09 -0.44
N ALA A 47 -3.38 -1.92 0.15
CA ALA A 47 -2.41 -1.15 0.92
C ALA A 47 -2.80 -1.10 2.41
N GLN A 48 -1.86 -1.36 3.31
CA GLN A 48 -2.01 -1.44 4.77
C GLN A 48 -1.19 -0.33 5.45
N ALA A 49 -1.82 0.31 6.45
CA ALA A 49 -1.32 1.49 7.15
C ALA A 49 -1.81 1.49 8.62
N GLY A 50 -1.66 2.63 9.30
CA GLY A 50 -2.22 2.85 10.64
C GLY A 50 -1.37 2.34 11.81
N ASP A 51 -0.21 1.76 11.55
CA ASP A 51 0.81 1.54 12.58
C ASP A 51 1.54 2.87 12.85
N PHE A 52 1.07 3.60 13.86
CA PHE A 52 1.67 4.87 14.30
C PHE A 52 2.80 4.69 15.33
N SER A 53 2.91 3.52 15.96
CA SER A 53 3.82 3.34 17.09
C SER A 53 5.16 2.70 16.72
N ARG A 54 5.20 1.88 15.66
CA ARG A 54 6.42 1.26 15.11
C ARG A 54 6.61 1.53 13.61
N GLY A 55 5.52 1.60 12.85
CA GLY A 55 5.55 1.72 11.39
C GLY A 55 6.05 0.48 10.66
N ASP A 56 6.05 -0.70 11.31
CA ASP A 56 6.55 -1.97 10.77
C ASP A 56 5.46 -3.06 10.67
N GLY A 57 4.21 -2.71 10.95
CA GLY A 57 3.05 -3.62 10.97
C GLY A 57 2.91 -4.40 12.28
N ARG A 58 3.78 -4.17 13.27
CA ARG A 58 3.71 -4.82 14.60
C ARG A 58 3.24 -3.87 15.70
N GLY A 59 2.98 -2.60 15.38
CA GLY A 59 2.53 -1.56 16.30
C GLY A 59 1.08 -1.12 16.06
N GLY A 60 0.77 0.08 16.55
CA GLY A 60 -0.58 0.62 16.66
C GLY A 60 -1.36 0.12 17.88
N GLU A 61 -2.37 0.90 18.29
CA GLU A 61 -3.39 0.52 19.29
C GLU A 61 -4.67 1.33 19.03
N SER A 62 -5.80 0.85 19.54
CA SER A 62 -7.09 1.54 19.41
C SER A 62 -7.29 2.66 20.44
N ILE A 63 -8.28 3.52 20.19
CA ILE A 63 -8.69 4.57 21.14
C ILE A 63 -9.31 4.01 22.44
N TYR A 64 -9.55 2.70 22.51
CA TYR A 64 -10.16 2.02 23.65
C TYR A 64 -9.13 1.38 24.61
N GLY A 65 -7.84 1.64 24.36
CA GLY A 65 -6.72 0.98 25.05
C GLY A 65 -6.36 -0.35 24.37
N GLY A 66 -5.15 -0.45 23.81
CA GLY A 66 -4.68 -1.70 23.22
C GLY A 66 -5.53 -2.19 22.03
N LYS A 67 -6.21 -3.33 22.19
CA LYS A 67 -6.96 -4.04 21.15
C LYS A 67 -8.44 -4.20 21.48
N PHE A 68 -9.31 -4.19 20.46
CA PHE A 68 -10.76 -4.37 20.62
C PHE A 68 -11.34 -5.53 19.78
N PRO A 69 -12.53 -6.06 20.16
CA PRO A 69 -13.22 -7.14 19.46
C PRO A 69 -13.55 -6.87 17.98
N ASP A 70 -13.91 -7.94 17.25
CA ASP A 70 -14.54 -7.81 15.93
C ASP A 70 -16.03 -7.43 16.09
N GLU A 71 -16.42 -6.27 15.56
CA GLU A 71 -17.74 -5.69 15.85
C GLU A 71 -18.90 -6.36 15.09
N ASN A 72 -18.68 -6.72 13.81
CA ASN A 72 -19.42 -7.72 13.04
C ASN A 72 -18.82 -7.87 11.63
N PHE A 73 -19.27 -8.90 10.89
CA PHE A 73 -18.87 -9.17 9.50
C PHE A 73 -20.06 -9.07 8.52
N LYS A 74 -21.00 -8.14 8.74
CA LYS A 74 -22.16 -7.93 7.84
C LYS A 74 -21.76 -7.41 6.46
N LEU A 75 -20.71 -6.60 6.42
CA LEU A 75 -20.16 -5.97 5.21
C LEU A 75 -19.02 -6.82 4.63
N LYS A 76 -18.88 -6.80 3.29
CA LYS A 76 -17.99 -7.69 2.53
C LYS A 76 -16.94 -6.92 1.75
N HIS A 77 -15.86 -7.61 1.39
CA HIS A 77 -14.78 -7.08 0.56
C HIS A 77 -15.09 -7.28 -0.94
N ASP A 78 -16.26 -6.78 -1.36
CA ASP A 78 -16.88 -7.06 -2.66
C ASP A 78 -16.27 -6.31 -3.85
N GLN A 79 -15.45 -5.27 -3.61
CA GLN A 79 -14.98 -4.35 -4.66
C GLN A 79 -13.69 -3.59 -4.27
N PRO A 80 -13.05 -2.87 -5.23
CA PRO A 80 -11.96 -1.94 -4.94
C PRO A 80 -12.36 -0.80 -4.00
N GLY A 81 -11.40 -0.35 -3.19
CA GLY A 81 -11.56 0.80 -2.30
C GLY A 81 -12.37 0.53 -1.03
N ILE A 82 -12.59 -0.73 -0.66
CA ILE A 82 -13.15 -1.09 0.66
C ILE A 82 -12.08 -0.84 1.73
N LEU A 83 -12.49 -0.23 2.85
CA LEU A 83 -11.66 0.08 4.01
C LEU A 83 -12.02 -0.88 5.16
N SER A 84 -11.03 -1.62 5.66
CA SER A 84 -11.23 -2.74 6.60
C SER A 84 -10.09 -2.84 7.62
N MET A 85 -10.37 -3.42 8.79
CA MET A 85 -9.41 -3.51 9.91
C MET A 85 -8.34 -4.57 9.66
N ALA A 86 -7.07 -4.20 9.86
CA ALA A 86 -5.99 -5.18 9.95
C ALA A 86 -5.90 -5.70 11.40
N ASN A 87 -5.84 -7.01 11.55
CA ASN A 87 -5.75 -7.71 12.84
C ASN A 87 -4.69 -8.81 12.77
N SER A 88 -4.53 -9.57 13.85
CA SER A 88 -3.60 -10.70 13.98
C SER A 88 -4.33 -11.96 14.47
N GLY A 89 -5.54 -12.18 13.96
CA GLY A 89 -6.52 -13.13 14.49
C GLY A 89 -7.73 -12.45 15.13
N GLU A 90 -8.72 -13.26 15.51
CA GLU A 90 -10.00 -12.80 16.07
C GLU A 90 -9.82 -11.83 17.24
N ASN A 91 -10.65 -10.79 17.29
CA ASN A 91 -10.74 -9.82 18.38
C ASN A 91 -9.44 -9.05 18.68
N THR A 92 -8.59 -8.84 17.67
CA THR A 92 -7.31 -8.14 17.82
C THR A 92 -7.19 -6.82 17.05
N ASN A 93 -8.32 -6.14 16.78
CA ASN A 93 -8.35 -4.86 16.07
C ASN A 93 -7.64 -3.74 16.86
N GLY A 94 -6.91 -2.88 16.18
CA GLY A 94 -6.15 -1.77 16.78
C GLY A 94 -6.34 -0.46 16.01
N SER A 95 -5.25 0.20 15.63
CA SER A 95 -5.27 1.32 14.67
C SER A 95 -4.94 0.92 13.23
N GLN A 96 -4.43 -0.30 13.00
CA GLN A 96 -4.04 -0.73 11.66
C GLN A 96 -5.26 -1.02 10.78
N PHE A 97 -5.18 -0.59 9.52
CA PHE A 97 -6.24 -0.75 8.53
C PHE A 97 -5.64 -1.05 7.15
N PHE A 98 -6.46 -1.55 6.24
CA PHE A 98 -6.10 -1.67 4.83
C PHE A 98 -7.22 -1.17 3.90
N ILE A 99 -6.81 -0.74 2.71
CA ILE A 99 -7.69 -0.35 1.61
C ILE A 99 -7.46 -1.32 0.45
N THR A 100 -8.55 -1.94 -0.05
CA THR A 100 -8.48 -2.94 -1.12
C THR A 100 -8.24 -2.32 -2.50
N PHE A 101 -7.48 -3.01 -3.36
CA PHE A 101 -7.36 -2.67 -4.78
C PHE A 101 -8.32 -3.47 -5.67
N LYS A 102 -8.80 -4.63 -5.18
CA LYS A 102 -9.81 -5.48 -5.84
C LYS A 102 -10.78 -6.09 -4.83
N ALA A 103 -11.78 -6.83 -5.32
CA ALA A 103 -12.59 -7.70 -4.48
C ALA A 103 -11.73 -8.82 -3.85
N VAL A 104 -11.85 -9.02 -2.53
CA VAL A 104 -11.02 -9.97 -1.76
C VAL A 104 -11.88 -10.80 -0.77
N PRO A 105 -12.91 -11.53 -1.25
CA PRO A 105 -13.90 -12.20 -0.40
C PRO A 105 -13.32 -13.29 0.53
N HIS A 106 -12.06 -13.72 0.33
CA HIS A 106 -11.36 -14.61 1.26
C HIS A 106 -11.02 -13.95 2.62
N LEU A 107 -11.22 -12.63 2.74
CA LEU A 107 -11.12 -11.84 3.98
C LEU A 107 -12.48 -11.63 4.68
N ASP A 108 -13.60 -11.99 4.05
CA ASP A 108 -14.92 -11.94 4.68
C ASP A 108 -14.96 -12.88 5.89
N GLY A 109 -15.61 -12.46 6.97
CA GLY A 109 -15.64 -13.19 8.24
C GLY A 109 -14.33 -13.15 9.05
N LYS A 110 -13.30 -12.42 8.60
CA LYS A 110 -11.99 -12.32 9.27
C LYS A 110 -11.54 -10.88 9.55
N HIS A 111 -12.00 -9.92 8.75
CA HIS A 111 -11.65 -8.51 8.87
C HIS A 111 -12.92 -7.65 8.84
N VAL A 112 -13.05 -6.74 9.81
CA VAL A 112 -14.21 -5.86 9.93
C VAL A 112 -14.13 -4.76 8.88
N VAL A 113 -15.01 -4.81 7.88
CA VAL A 113 -15.21 -3.73 6.90
C VAL A 113 -15.98 -2.58 7.56
N PHE A 114 -15.42 -1.37 7.53
CA PHE A 114 -15.99 -0.19 8.22
C PHE A 114 -16.01 1.09 7.37
N GLY A 115 -15.56 1.05 6.12
CA GLY A 115 -15.68 2.18 5.22
C GLY A 115 -15.43 1.86 3.75
N LYS A 116 -15.46 2.90 2.93
CA LYS A 116 -15.19 2.83 1.50
C LYS A 116 -14.64 4.16 0.99
N VAL A 117 -13.68 4.09 0.08
CA VAL A 117 -13.09 5.23 -0.63
C VAL A 117 -14.11 5.77 -1.65
N LEU A 118 -14.69 6.94 -1.35
CA LEU A 118 -15.57 7.65 -2.27
C LEU A 118 -14.74 8.35 -3.37
N ASN A 119 -13.89 9.29 -2.95
CA ASN A 119 -13.11 10.17 -3.83
C ASN A 119 -11.63 9.73 -3.83
N GLY A 120 -10.82 10.20 -4.78
CA GLY A 120 -9.38 9.92 -4.79
C GLY A 120 -8.97 8.54 -5.32
N LYS A 121 -9.85 7.82 -6.03
CA LYS A 121 -9.57 6.50 -6.64
C LYS A 121 -8.36 6.49 -7.59
N ALA A 122 -8.01 7.63 -8.19
CA ALA A 122 -6.79 7.80 -8.98
C ALA A 122 -5.50 7.80 -8.13
N LEU A 123 -5.55 8.33 -6.90
CA LEU A 123 -4.46 8.22 -5.93
C LEU A 123 -4.29 6.77 -5.47
N LEU A 124 -5.40 6.03 -5.29
CA LEU A 124 -5.36 4.62 -4.91
C LEU A 124 -4.63 3.76 -5.97
N LYS A 125 -4.84 4.02 -7.27
CA LYS A 125 -4.07 3.38 -8.36
C LYS A 125 -2.59 3.78 -8.38
N LYS A 126 -2.26 5.04 -8.05
CA LYS A 126 -0.86 5.46 -7.90
C LYS A 126 -0.19 4.77 -6.71
N LEU A 127 -0.91 4.60 -5.61
CA LEU A 127 -0.44 3.90 -4.42
C LEU A 127 -0.17 2.42 -4.72
N GLU A 128 -1.07 1.75 -5.45
CA GLU A 128 -0.91 0.37 -5.91
C GLU A 128 0.39 0.15 -6.69
N ALA A 129 0.73 1.08 -7.60
CA ALA A 129 1.95 1.04 -8.40
C ALA A 129 3.25 1.27 -7.60
N LEU A 130 3.18 1.65 -6.31
CA LEU A 130 4.34 1.76 -5.41
C LEU A 130 4.55 0.49 -4.56
N GLY A 131 3.71 -0.54 -4.73
CA GLY A 131 3.83 -1.81 -4.02
C GLY A 131 4.85 -2.78 -4.61
N SER A 132 5.05 -3.90 -3.91
CA SER A 132 5.81 -5.05 -4.41
C SER A 132 5.20 -6.36 -3.92
N GLU A 133 5.62 -7.50 -4.47
CA GLU A 133 5.15 -8.82 -4.04
C GLU A 133 5.48 -9.11 -2.56
N SER A 134 6.63 -8.62 -2.09
CA SER A 134 7.01 -8.66 -0.67
C SER A 134 6.10 -7.82 0.25
N GLY A 135 5.28 -6.96 -0.35
CA GLY A 135 4.52 -5.93 0.34
C GLY A 135 5.33 -4.69 0.70
N LYS A 136 6.67 -4.68 0.68
CA LYS A 136 7.44 -3.47 0.99
C LYS A 136 7.24 -2.42 -0.12
N PRO A 137 6.89 -1.15 0.20
CA PRO A 137 6.82 -0.08 -0.80
C PRO A 137 8.17 0.21 -1.47
N THR A 138 8.14 0.63 -2.73
CA THR A 138 9.34 1.03 -3.49
C THR A 138 9.94 2.36 -3.02
N CYS A 139 9.12 3.25 -2.46
CA CYS A 139 9.54 4.49 -1.81
C CYS A 139 8.73 4.75 -0.53
N PRO A 140 9.19 5.62 0.40
CA PRO A 140 8.45 5.90 1.64
C PRO A 140 7.12 6.62 1.36
N VAL A 141 6.00 5.95 1.65
CA VAL A 141 4.66 6.55 1.55
C VAL A 141 4.14 6.92 2.94
N LYS A 142 3.72 8.18 3.10
CA LYS A 142 3.37 8.78 4.39
C LYS A 142 2.03 9.52 4.30
N ILE A 143 1.19 9.38 5.33
CA ILE A 143 -0.01 10.20 5.52
C ILE A 143 0.47 11.57 5.99
N VAL A 144 0.58 12.53 5.07
CA VAL A 144 1.10 13.89 5.37
C VAL A 144 0.13 14.66 6.25
N ASP A 145 -1.17 14.50 6.02
CA ASP A 145 -2.23 15.09 6.83
C ASP A 145 -3.47 14.18 6.87
N CYS A 146 -4.28 14.33 7.90
CA CYS A 146 -5.59 13.68 8.05
C CYS A 146 -6.48 14.43 9.04
N GLY A 147 -7.79 14.25 8.89
CA GLY A 147 -8.82 14.87 9.72
C GLY A 147 -10.20 14.31 9.37
N GLU A 148 -11.23 14.92 9.95
CA GLU A 148 -12.63 14.67 9.60
C GLU A 148 -13.11 15.77 8.64
N ALA A 149 -13.72 15.37 7.51
CA ALA A 149 -14.22 16.32 6.51
C ALA A 149 -15.62 16.80 6.87
N SER A 150 -15.96 18.06 6.60
CA SER A 150 -17.31 18.54 6.88
C SER A 150 -18.33 17.97 5.89
N ASN A 151 -19.61 17.99 6.28
CA ASN A 151 -20.71 17.60 5.39
C ASN A 151 -20.79 18.50 4.14
N ILE A 152 -20.38 19.77 4.25
CA ILE A 152 -20.35 20.74 3.14
C ILE A 152 -19.29 20.33 2.12
N ASP A 153 -18.07 20.02 2.57
CA ASP A 153 -16.98 19.55 1.68
C ASP A 153 -17.38 18.28 0.93
N THR A 154 -18.05 17.37 1.63
CA THR A 154 -18.48 16.08 1.08
C THR A 154 -19.54 16.27 -0.01
N GLN A 155 -20.54 17.12 0.22
CA GLN A 155 -21.55 17.43 -0.80
C GLN A 155 -20.96 18.18 -2.00
N ASN A 156 -20.13 19.20 -1.76
CA ASN A 156 -19.50 20.00 -2.82
C ASN A 156 -18.60 19.15 -3.73
N GLN A 157 -17.82 18.23 -3.15
CA GLN A 157 -17.00 17.31 -3.95
C GLN A 157 -17.85 16.34 -4.78
N LEU A 158 -18.92 15.77 -4.21
CA LEU A 158 -19.84 14.88 -4.93
C LEU A 158 -20.61 15.60 -6.05
N HIS A 159 -20.98 16.88 -5.85
CA HIS A 159 -21.59 17.70 -6.89
C HIS A 159 -20.59 18.00 -8.02
N GLY A 160 -19.37 18.41 -7.66
CA GLY A 160 -18.29 18.65 -8.62
C GLY A 160 -17.88 17.41 -9.43
N GLU A 161 -17.91 16.20 -8.86
CA GLU A 161 -17.70 14.96 -9.62
C GLU A 161 -18.89 14.65 -10.56
N LYS A 162 -20.15 14.85 -10.11
CA LYS A 162 -21.33 14.69 -10.98
C LYS A 162 -21.31 15.66 -12.16
N GLU A 163 -21.02 16.94 -11.93
CA GLU A 163 -20.94 17.96 -12.98
C GLU A 163 -19.82 17.68 -13.98
N LYS A 164 -18.63 17.27 -13.51
CA LYS A 164 -17.53 16.87 -14.40
C LYS A 164 -17.91 15.64 -15.24
N LYS A 165 -18.62 14.67 -14.66
CA LYS A 165 -19.10 13.50 -15.39
C LYS A 165 -20.19 13.86 -16.41
N LEU A 166 -21.08 14.81 -16.08
CA LEU A 166 -22.11 15.30 -17.00
C LEU A 166 -21.52 16.10 -18.16
N LYS A 167 -20.64 17.07 -17.87
CA LYS A 167 -19.94 17.87 -18.91
C LYS A 167 -19.18 16.97 -19.89
N ARG A 168 -18.47 15.96 -19.39
CA ARG A 168 -17.74 14.98 -20.22
C ARG A 168 -18.64 14.02 -21.01
N ALA A 169 -19.91 13.88 -20.64
CA ALA A 169 -20.89 13.14 -21.42
C ALA A 169 -21.52 14.02 -22.53
N VAL A 170 -21.74 15.32 -22.26
CA VAL A 170 -22.20 16.28 -23.27
C VAL A 170 -21.13 16.52 -24.35
N GLU A 171 -19.88 16.69 -23.93
CA GLU A 171 -18.70 16.86 -24.81
C GLU A 171 -18.50 15.70 -25.81
N TYR A 172 -18.99 14.49 -25.48
CA TYR A 172 -18.93 13.32 -26.35
C TYR A 172 -20.09 13.25 -27.37
N ASN A 173 -21.18 13.98 -27.14
CA ASN A 173 -22.37 13.98 -28.00
C ASN A 173 -22.34 15.09 -29.08
N ASP A 174 -21.55 16.14 -28.88
CA ASP A 174 -21.51 17.31 -29.77
C ASP A 174 -20.74 17.06 -31.09
N PHE A 175 -19.96 15.97 -31.16
CA PHE A 175 -19.11 15.65 -32.31
C PHE A 175 -19.86 14.99 -33.49
N ASP A 176 -21.10 14.54 -33.32
CA ASP A 176 -21.90 13.86 -34.37
C ASP A 176 -23.03 14.74 -34.97
N ALA A 177 -23.09 16.03 -34.61
CA ALA A 177 -24.07 16.98 -35.11
C ALA A 177 -23.67 17.68 -36.45
N GLY A 178 -22.54 17.29 -37.05
CA GLY A 178 -21.95 17.93 -38.25
C GLY A 178 -22.26 17.28 -39.61
N GLY A 179 -23.13 16.27 -39.65
CA GLY A 179 -23.36 15.40 -40.82
C GLY A 179 -24.12 16.05 -42.00
N ARG A 180 -23.40 16.75 -42.89
CA ARG A 180 -23.96 17.43 -44.08
C ARG A 180 -24.67 16.46 -45.06
N ILE A 181 -26.00 16.43 -45.02
CA ILE A 181 -26.85 15.60 -45.90
C ILE A 181 -26.52 15.88 -47.38
N LYS A 182 -26.10 14.84 -48.10
CA LYS A 182 -26.02 14.80 -49.56
C LYS A 182 -26.82 13.63 -50.10
N THR A 183 -28.11 13.87 -50.38
CA THR A 183 -28.93 12.94 -51.14
C THR A 183 -28.43 12.85 -52.58
N LYS A 184 -27.82 11.72 -52.95
CA LYS A 184 -27.64 11.34 -54.36
C LYS A 184 -28.41 10.06 -54.65
N LYS A 185 -29.23 10.11 -55.70
CA LYS A 185 -30.05 8.99 -56.17
C LYS A 185 -29.18 7.84 -56.65
N THR A 186 -29.72 6.63 -56.56
CA THR A 186 -29.23 5.46 -57.28
C THR A 186 -29.48 5.61 -58.78
N SER A 187 -28.49 5.24 -59.58
CA SER A 187 -28.65 4.89 -61.00
C SER A 187 -27.56 3.89 -61.36
N SER A 188 -27.95 2.76 -61.93
CA SER A 188 -27.08 1.64 -62.27
C SER A 188 -26.44 1.79 -63.68
N VAL A 189 -25.73 0.74 -64.11
CA VAL A 189 -25.36 0.38 -65.50
C VAL A 189 -23.95 0.81 -66.01
N ASP A 190 -23.18 -0.24 -66.35
CA ASP A 190 -22.28 -0.42 -67.52
C ASP A 190 -20.72 -0.52 -67.48
N LYS A 191 -20.28 -1.65 -68.09
CA LYS A 191 -19.15 -1.88 -69.04
C LYS A 191 -17.66 -1.64 -68.66
N ARG A 192 -17.06 -2.73 -68.16
CA ARG A 192 -15.92 -3.49 -68.79
C ARG A 192 -14.96 -2.77 -69.78
N ARG A 193 -13.67 -2.64 -69.42
CA ARG A 193 -12.44 -2.99 -70.22
C ARG A 193 -11.19 -2.75 -69.32
N LYS A 194 -10.16 -3.59 -69.15
CA LYS A 194 -9.52 -4.75 -69.85
C LYS A 194 -8.23 -4.44 -70.65
N LYS A 195 -7.10 -4.24 -69.94
CA LYS A 195 -5.68 -4.63 -70.23
C LYS A 195 -4.85 -4.21 -68.98
N ARG A 196 -3.94 -4.99 -68.36
CA ARG A 196 -2.86 -5.95 -68.73
C ARG A 196 -1.54 -5.31 -69.20
N LYS A 197 -0.44 -5.78 -68.58
CA LYS A 197 1.00 -5.62 -68.90
C LYS A 197 1.60 -4.23 -68.54
N ASN A 198 2.88 -4.11 -68.13
CA ASN A 198 4.01 -5.08 -68.02
C ASN A 198 4.84 -4.79 -66.72
N TYR A 199 5.66 -5.71 -66.17
CA TYR A 199 7.14 -5.81 -66.35
C TYR A 199 7.89 -4.46 -66.51
N CYS A 200 9.00 -4.15 -65.84
CA CYS A 200 9.81 -4.87 -64.81
C CYS A 200 10.45 -3.81 -63.86
N SER A 201 11.57 -3.93 -63.10
CA SER A 201 12.65 -4.94 -62.91
C SER A 201 13.46 -4.63 -61.63
N ASP A 202 14.16 -5.65 -61.10
CA ASP A 202 15.62 -5.75 -60.78
C ASP A 202 16.44 -4.44 -60.50
N SER A 203 17.45 -4.38 -59.61
CA SER A 203 18.25 -5.49 -59.04
C SER A 203 19.19 -5.10 -57.84
N TYR A 204 20.25 -5.91 -57.63
CA TYR A 204 21.54 -5.73 -56.89
C TYR A 204 22.14 -4.29 -56.87
N SER A 205 23.20 -3.90 -56.12
CA SER A 205 24.18 -4.52 -55.20
C SER A 205 24.85 -3.38 -54.36
N SER A 206 25.09 -3.48 -53.04
CA SER A 206 26.29 -3.96 -52.31
C SER A 206 27.56 -3.04 -52.26
N GLU A 207 28.11 -2.89 -51.04
CA GLU A 207 29.54 -2.70 -50.65
C GLU A 207 30.20 -1.29 -50.48
N THR A 208 30.73 -1.04 -49.25
CA THR A 208 32.03 -0.36 -48.90
C THR A 208 32.25 1.14 -49.20
N SER A 209 33.17 1.89 -48.55
CA SER A 209 34.10 1.63 -47.42
C SER A 209 34.51 2.91 -46.65
N ASP A 210 35.15 2.73 -45.47
CA ASP A 210 36.17 3.57 -44.77
C ASP A 210 35.97 5.12 -44.59
N SER A 211 36.34 5.74 -43.45
CA SER A 211 37.70 5.71 -42.89
C SER A 211 37.80 6.19 -41.42
N GLN A 212 38.71 5.56 -40.65
CA GLN A 212 39.79 6.11 -39.78
C GLN A 212 39.65 7.44 -38.99
N SER A 213 40.38 7.73 -37.90
CA SER A 213 40.91 6.97 -36.74
C SER A 213 41.81 7.91 -35.89
N TYR A 214 41.74 7.88 -34.56
CA TYR A 214 42.83 8.39 -33.70
C TYR A 214 42.80 7.77 -32.29
N SER A 215 43.99 7.47 -31.76
CA SER A 215 44.23 6.84 -30.46
C SER A 215 44.89 7.80 -29.47
N SER A 216 44.76 7.51 -28.17
CA SER A 216 45.74 7.89 -27.13
C SER A 216 45.62 6.96 -25.92
N ASP A 217 46.75 6.49 -25.41
CA ASP A 217 46.84 5.61 -24.24
C ASP A 217 46.70 6.34 -22.91
N SER A 218 46.30 5.59 -21.87
CA SER A 218 46.83 5.71 -20.50
C SER A 218 46.42 4.48 -19.68
N GLY A 219 47.38 3.64 -19.32
CA GLY A 219 47.17 2.51 -18.41
C GLY A 219 47.50 2.85 -16.96
N SER A 220 47.00 2.04 -16.04
CA SER A 220 47.47 1.94 -14.65
C SER A 220 47.17 0.54 -14.12
N GLU A 221 48.20 -0.19 -13.71
CA GLU A 221 48.04 -1.44 -12.93
C GLU A 221 47.78 -1.13 -11.45
N SER A 222 47.26 -2.11 -10.71
CA SER A 222 47.30 -2.12 -9.25
C SER A 222 47.29 -3.57 -8.77
N GLN A 223 48.36 -4.00 -8.10
CA GLN A 223 48.60 -5.41 -7.80
C GLN A 223 48.10 -5.85 -6.42
N SER A 224 47.83 -7.14 -6.30
CA SER A 224 47.64 -7.84 -5.03
C SER A 224 48.93 -7.90 -4.21
N TYR A 225 48.82 -7.74 -2.88
CA TYR A 225 49.86 -8.16 -1.94
C TYR A 225 49.24 -8.76 -0.67
N SER A 226 49.99 -9.63 -0.01
CA SER A 226 49.55 -10.44 1.13
C SER A 226 50.64 -10.53 2.20
N SER A 227 50.21 -10.78 3.45
CA SER A 227 50.98 -11.40 4.55
C SER A 227 51.95 -10.54 5.38
N ALA A 228 52.06 -10.96 6.65
CA ALA A 228 53.13 -10.68 7.64
C ALA A 228 53.26 -9.24 8.20
N SER A 229 53.70 -9.01 9.45
CA SER A 229 53.78 -9.88 10.66
C SER A 229 54.12 -9.02 11.90
N SER A 230 53.93 -9.56 13.12
CA SER A 230 54.68 -9.24 14.37
C SER A 230 54.70 -7.79 14.91
N ASP A 231 54.87 -7.50 16.20
CA ASP A 231 54.63 -8.20 17.46
C ASP A 231 54.69 -7.16 18.60
N THR A 232 53.93 -7.33 19.68
CA THR A 232 54.33 -6.90 21.05
C THR A 232 53.34 -7.43 22.10
N SER A 233 53.81 -7.60 23.33
CA SER A 233 53.15 -8.40 24.37
C SER A 233 52.72 -7.58 25.59
N SER A 234 51.82 -8.14 26.42
CA SER A 234 52.08 -8.43 27.85
C SER A 234 50.80 -8.77 28.65
N SER A 235 50.89 -9.78 29.54
CA SER A 235 50.08 -9.98 30.77
C SER A 235 48.55 -10.23 30.64
N SER A 236 47.92 -11.15 31.38
CA SER A 236 48.41 -12.25 32.24
C SER A 236 47.32 -13.30 32.50
N ASP A 237 47.72 -14.44 33.07
CA ASP A 237 46.91 -15.61 33.41
C ASP A 237 45.77 -15.37 34.42
N HIS A 238 44.65 -16.09 34.26
CA HIS A 238 44.50 -17.37 34.99
C HIS A 238 43.30 -18.23 34.56
N ARG A 239 43.48 -19.55 34.74
CA ARG A 239 42.52 -20.61 34.39
C ARG A 239 41.64 -21.03 35.58
N HIS A 240 40.44 -21.51 35.22
CA HIS A 240 39.81 -22.76 35.68
C HIS A 240 38.89 -22.86 36.94
N LYS A 241 37.86 -23.70 36.70
CA LYS A 241 37.23 -24.72 37.59
C LYS A 241 36.22 -24.27 38.67
N ARG A 242 34.94 -24.49 38.30
CA ARG A 242 33.95 -25.34 39.03
C ARG A 242 34.18 -25.56 40.54
N ARG A 243 33.14 -25.25 41.34
CA ARG A 243 32.64 -26.21 42.34
C ARG A 243 31.16 -26.04 42.67
N LYS A 244 30.52 -27.12 43.14
CA LYS A 244 29.12 -27.16 43.60
C LYS A 244 29.02 -26.61 45.04
N GLY A 245 27.90 -25.97 45.40
CA GLY A 245 27.60 -25.57 46.77
C GLY A 245 26.10 -25.64 47.07
N SER A 246 25.67 -26.65 47.85
CA SER A 246 24.26 -26.88 48.20
C SER A 246 23.99 -26.65 49.68
N LYS A 247 22.88 -25.96 50.01
CA LYS A 247 22.16 -25.95 51.30
C LYS A 247 20.80 -25.26 51.07
N LYS A 248 19.67 -25.96 51.20
CA LYS A 248 18.91 -26.38 52.42
C LYS A 248 17.91 -25.32 52.93
N VAL A 249 16.68 -25.44 52.40
CA VAL A 249 15.38 -25.43 53.10
C VAL A 249 15.29 -24.72 54.46
N LYS A 250 14.35 -23.76 54.55
CA LYS A 250 13.41 -23.66 55.68
C LYS A 250 11.96 -23.54 55.17
N ARG A 251 11.09 -24.43 55.65
CA ARG A 251 9.61 -24.33 55.57
C ARG A 251 9.07 -24.15 56.99
N LYS A 252 7.79 -23.75 57.10
CA LYS A 252 6.85 -23.78 58.25
C LYS A 252 6.49 -22.39 58.83
N PRO A 253 5.28 -22.22 59.39
CA PRO A 253 4.03 -22.95 59.12
C PRO A 253 2.80 -22.03 58.90
N ALA A 254 1.72 -22.59 58.36
CA ALA A 254 0.40 -21.97 58.45
C ALA A 254 -0.17 -22.10 59.88
N LYS A 255 -1.02 -21.15 60.30
CA LYS A 255 -1.90 -21.29 61.46
C LYS A 255 -3.36 -21.44 60.99
N ARG A 256 -4.03 -22.51 61.42
CA ARG A 256 -5.51 -22.61 61.49
C ARG A 256 -5.87 -22.87 62.95
N LYS A 257 -6.79 -22.06 63.49
CA LYS A 257 -7.73 -22.27 64.61
C LYS A 257 -8.61 -21.00 64.61
N SER A 258 -9.92 -21.00 64.34
CA SER A 258 -11.08 -21.79 64.84
C SER A 258 -11.68 -21.22 66.13
N SER A 259 -13.01 -21.02 66.12
CA SER A 259 -13.89 -20.48 67.19
C SER A 259 -13.54 -19.06 67.69
N HIS A 260 -14.52 -18.21 68.03
CA HIS A 260 -15.98 -18.40 68.01
C HIS A 260 -16.66 -17.59 66.89
#